data_AF-A0A2J9IML4-F1
#
_entry.id   AF-A0A2J9IML4-F1
#
_cell.length_a   1.000
_cell.length_b   1.000
_cell.length_c   1.000
_cell.angle_alpha   90.00
_cell.angle_beta   90.00
_cell.angle_gamma   90.00
#
_symmetry.space_group_name_H-M   'P 1'
#
loop_
_entity.id
_entity.type
_entity.pdbx_description
1 polymer ?
#
loop_
_entity_poly.entity_id
_entity_poly.type
_entity_poly.pdbx_seq_one_letter_code
_entity_poly.pdbx_strand_id
1 'polypeptide(L)'
;MYTVRHQGRPASPLETRACSFRNLRTTGHPRYSDDVTVDSTYSKPFLSVADQIRRLRVRGMDCGDPHVAALALERCGYYRLSGYWHTSREWDSADGQPSYDEDGRERRRDEFVSGASLEHAVRVHDFDHDLRSRVLKVLETIEVAFRFYIGHRAGAIDRFAHLRPELLDALRLTPGGEKSTPTTRYKEWREEYLREENRARGQFVDHFRRRYGPSLPVWVATEVMSFGTLTRLYALMPRRDREVLAGRFQVLLGDGREDDGTLGKWLSALRLVRNICAHHGRLWNRTLDRTLSVPGRWAAEAGPLETVFVPGTVYNKLYHVLVVMRYLMLTIDPQDKRVLEITTFLEKEAAKSGVGLDQMGFPDGWQSQPLWMGACELSTSAGRAARILDRVDCWSKTALKEWMATTRTWPPADHSGGKTKKTPHAELKSYVDYGAVLTVTLTTAPTFPRFQFRDGLIIAPAAELHRRARELLHGDDDLSQTERIIDWWHRPHPDTAGSAADLRSPRELLEEMTDREFTEWSTANDVLRTLLSSC
;
A
#
# COMPACT_ATOMS: atom_id res chain seq x y z
N MET A 1 13.92 -52.06 -65.44
CA MET A 1 14.72 -50.96 -66.01
C MET A 1 15.88 -50.68 -65.06
N TYR A 2 16.99 -51.42 -65.21
CA TYR A 2 18.31 -50.96 -65.72
C TYR A 2 19.03 -49.96 -64.76
N THR A 3 19.87 -50.43 -63.82
CA THR A 3 21.36 -50.64 -63.84
C THR A 3 22.20 -49.35 -63.73
N VAL A 4 22.93 -49.06 -62.62
CA VAL A 4 24.20 -49.60 -62.05
C VAL A 4 25.45 -48.80 -62.49
N ARG A 5 26.20 -48.17 -61.56
CA ARG A 5 27.59 -48.53 -61.17
C ARG A 5 28.23 -47.61 -60.10
N HIS A 6 28.86 -48.29 -59.13
CA HIS A 6 29.86 -47.83 -58.16
C HIS A 6 31.27 -47.72 -58.75
N GLN A 7 32.12 -46.91 -58.11
CA GLN A 7 33.54 -47.12 -57.72
C GLN A 7 34.03 -45.80 -57.07
N GLY A 8 34.86 -45.67 -56.03
CA GLY A 8 35.69 -46.51 -55.16
C GLY A 8 36.46 -45.55 -54.20
N ARG A 9 36.76 -45.99 -52.96
CA ARG A 9 37.50 -45.28 -51.87
C ARG A 9 39.02 -45.22 -52.16
N PRO A 10 39.89 -44.37 -51.52
CA PRO A 10 40.28 -44.50 -50.09
C PRO A 10 40.65 -43.19 -49.33
N ALA A 11 41.28 -43.32 -48.16
CA ALA A 11 41.17 -42.48 -46.96
C ALA A 11 42.39 -41.60 -46.57
N SER A 12 42.10 -40.49 -45.85
CA SER A 12 42.90 -39.68 -44.89
C SER A 12 44.19 -38.97 -45.39
N PRO A 13 44.80 -38.00 -44.66
CA PRO A 13 44.36 -37.17 -43.51
C PRO A 13 44.56 -35.66 -43.79
N LEU A 14 43.88 -34.74 -43.08
CA LEU A 14 44.25 -33.31 -43.12
C LEU A 14 44.51 -32.77 -41.72
N GLU A 15 45.82 -32.62 -41.50
CA GLU A 15 46.49 -31.93 -40.41
C GLU A 15 46.04 -30.47 -40.29
N THR A 16 45.88 -30.06 -39.04
CA THR A 16 45.69 -28.70 -38.58
C THR A 16 46.93 -27.86 -38.92
N ARG A 17 46.81 -26.87 -39.83
CA ARG A 17 47.80 -25.80 -39.99
C ARG A 17 47.30 -24.51 -39.38
N ALA A 18 48.03 -24.06 -38.38
CA ALA A 18 47.93 -22.75 -37.75
C ALA A 18 48.23 -21.62 -38.75
N CYS A 19 47.51 -20.51 -38.63
CA CYS A 19 48.01 -19.20 -39.06
C CYS A 19 47.72 -18.19 -37.95
N SER A 20 48.79 -17.55 -37.50
CA SER A 20 48.83 -16.61 -36.38
C SER A 20 48.15 -15.29 -36.73
N PHE A 21 47.45 -14.70 -35.76
CA PHE A 21 47.17 -13.27 -35.73
C PHE A 21 47.56 -12.69 -34.37
N ARG A 22 48.17 -11.50 -34.46
CA ARG A 22 48.97 -10.79 -33.47
C ARG A 22 48.18 -10.37 -32.23
N ASN A 23 48.90 -10.40 -31.11
CA ASN A 23 48.59 -9.78 -29.83
C ASN A 23 48.12 -8.32 -29.96
N LEU A 24 46.89 -8.06 -29.54
CA LEU A 24 46.44 -6.77 -29.03
C LEU A 24 45.87 -6.99 -27.62
N ARG A 25 46.35 -6.15 -26.70
CA ARG A 25 46.24 -6.26 -25.25
C ARG A 25 44.77 -6.37 -24.79
N THR A 26 44.42 -7.49 -24.16
CA THR A 26 43.19 -7.64 -23.37
C THR A 26 43.41 -7.10 -21.96
N THR A 27 42.76 -5.99 -21.65
CA THR A 27 42.51 -5.53 -20.28
C THR A 27 41.52 -6.46 -19.58
N GLY A 28 41.99 -7.13 -18.52
CA GLY A 28 41.22 -7.70 -17.40
C GLY A 28 39.81 -8.24 -17.65
N HIS A 29 39.70 -9.49 -18.11
CA HIS A 29 38.54 -10.31 -17.78
C HIS A 29 38.66 -10.79 -16.33
N PRO A 30 37.63 -10.68 -15.48
CA PRO A 30 37.63 -11.38 -14.20
C PRO A 30 37.62 -12.88 -14.50
N ARG A 31 38.63 -13.59 -13.97
CA ARG A 31 38.64 -15.05 -13.94
C ARG A 31 37.40 -15.49 -13.18
N TYR A 32 36.47 -16.17 -13.86
CA TYR A 32 35.47 -16.98 -13.18
C TYR A 32 36.24 -18.01 -12.36
N SER A 33 36.15 -17.98 -11.02
CA SER A 33 36.66 -19.08 -10.20
C SER A 33 35.65 -20.22 -10.32
N ASP A 34 36.00 -21.26 -11.07
CA ASP A 34 35.17 -22.43 -11.35
C ASP A 34 35.01 -23.41 -10.17
N ASP A 35 35.45 -23.07 -8.96
CA ASP A 35 35.18 -23.86 -7.76
C ASP A 35 34.08 -23.20 -6.93
N VAL A 36 32.83 -23.50 -7.26
CA VAL A 36 31.73 -23.31 -6.31
C VAL A 36 31.89 -24.39 -5.25
N THR A 37 32.58 -24.08 -4.15
CA THR A 37 32.58 -24.93 -2.97
C THR A 37 31.15 -24.99 -2.43
N VAL A 38 30.49 -26.14 -2.60
CA VAL A 38 29.16 -26.38 -2.04
C VAL A 38 29.34 -26.56 -0.53
N ASP A 39 29.17 -25.47 0.22
CA ASP A 39 29.18 -25.48 1.68
C ASP A 39 27.84 -26.03 2.20
N SER A 40 27.72 -27.36 2.26
CA SER A 40 26.53 -28.04 2.75
C SER A 40 26.86 -29.38 3.40
N THR A 41 26.31 -29.62 4.59
CA THR A 41 26.35 -30.93 5.28
C THR A 41 25.25 -31.89 4.80
N TYR A 42 24.47 -31.51 3.79
CA TYR A 42 23.33 -32.28 3.31
C TYR A 42 23.77 -33.56 2.58
N SER A 43 23.52 -34.72 3.19
CA SER A 43 23.93 -36.05 2.68
C SER A 43 22.76 -36.93 2.24
N LYS A 44 21.52 -36.43 2.26
CA LYS A 44 20.35 -37.24 1.87
C LYS A 44 20.39 -37.50 0.35
N PRO A 45 20.21 -38.75 -0.10
CA PRO A 45 20.27 -39.07 -1.52
C PRO A 45 19.07 -38.49 -2.27
N PHE A 46 19.24 -38.30 -3.58
CA PHE A 46 18.13 -38.10 -4.49
C PHE A 46 17.18 -39.31 -4.46
N LEU A 47 15.87 -39.04 -4.45
CA LEU A 47 14.85 -40.08 -4.51
C LEU A 47 14.02 -39.92 -5.79
N SER A 48 13.87 -41.01 -6.55
CA SER A 48 12.91 -41.07 -7.65
C SER A 48 11.47 -40.91 -7.13
N VAL A 49 10.51 -40.57 -8.00
CA VAL A 49 9.09 -40.47 -7.60
C VAL A 49 8.59 -41.77 -6.97
N ALA A 50 8.98 -42.92 -7.52
CA ALA A 50 8.64 -44.23 -6.96
C ALA A 50 9.22 -44.43 -5.55
N ASP A 51 10.47 -44.02 -5.31
CA ASP A 51 11.10 -44.13 -3.99
C ASP A 51 10.51 -43.12 -2.99
N GLN A 52 10.09 -41.94 -3.45
CA GLN A 52 9.35 -40.97 -2.65
C GLN A 52 8.02 -41.55 -2.17
N ILE A 53 7.23 -42.17 -3.06
CA ILE A 53 5.98 -42.85 -2.70
C ILE A 53 6.24 -43.99 -1.71
N ARG A 54 7.27 -44.81 -1.98
CA ARG A 54 7.66 -45.89 -1.06
C ARG A 54 7.97 -45.35 0.33
N ARG A 55 8.72 -44.25 0.42
CA ARG A 55 9.05 -43.58 1.68
C ARG A 55 7.82 -43.07 2.42
N LEU A 56 6.86 -42.47 1.72
CA LEU A 56 5.61 -41.99 2.33
C LEU A 56 4.81 -43.17 2.92
N ARG A 57 4.69 -44.27 2.19
CA ARG A 57 4.02 -45.50 2.65
C ARG A 57 4.71 -46.12 3.86
N VAL A 58 6.04 -46.22 3.85
CA VAL A 58 6.82 -46.74 4.99
C VAL A 58 6.61 -45.89 6.25
N ARG A 59 6.37 -44.60 6.10
CA ARG A 59 6.06 -43.68 7.20
C ARG A 59 4.60 -43.71 7.65
N GLY A 60 3.75 -44.54 7.06
CA GLY A 60 2.34 -44.70 7.44
C GLY A 60 1.34 -43.84 6.66
N MET A 61 1.74 -43.17 5.57
CA MET A 61 0.79 -42.42 4.73
C MET A 61 0.11 -43.32 3.70
N ASP A 62 -1.21 -43.25 3.63
CA ASP A 62 -1.97 -43.80 2.52
C ASP A 62 -1.71 -42.98 1.25
N CYS A 63 -1.11 -43.62 0.25
CA CYS A 63 -0.83 -42.99 -1.04
C CYS A 63 -1.82 -43.44 -2.13
N GLY A 64 -2.79 -44.31 -1.83
CA GLY A 64 -3.73 -44.85 -2.81
C GLY A 64 -3.04 -45.54 -3.99
N ASP A 65 -3.60 -45.37 -5.19
CA ASP A 65 -3.06 -45.90 -6.44
C ASP A 65 -1.67 -45.31 -6.76
N PRO A 66 -0.64 -46.16 -7.04
CA PRO A 66 0.70 -45.68 -7.34
C PRO A 66 0.82 -44.71 -8.52
N HIS A 67 -0.01 -44.87 -9.56
CA HIS A 67 0.03 -44.01 -10.73
C HIS A 67 -0.57 -42.63 -10.42
N VAL A 68 -1.71 -42.59 -9.71
CA VAL A 68 -2.30 -41.34 -9.23
C VAL A 68 -1.34 -40.60 -8.28
N ALA A 69 -0.70 -41.33 -7.36
CA ALA A 69 0.30 -40.75 -6.46
C ALA A 69 1.50 -40.15 -7.21
N ALA A 70 1.99 -40.83 -8.25
CA ALA A 70 3.08 -40.34 -9.07
C ALA A 70 2.70 -39.04 -9.79
N LEU A 71 1.52 -38.99 -10.44
CA LEU A 71 1.01 -37.79 -11.10
C LEU A 71 0.89 -36.61 -10.12
N ALA A 72 0.43 -36.85 -8.89
CA ALA A 72 0.35 -35.82 -7.85
C ALA A 72 1.73 -35.27 -7.46
N LEU A 73 2.72 -36.15 -7.25
CA LEU A 73 4.08 -35.75 -6.89
C LEU A 73 4.81 -35.05 -8.05
N GLU A 74 4.56 -35.45 -9.30
CA GLU A 74 5.10 -34.80 -10.49
C GLU A 74 4.49 -33.41 -10.69
N ARG A 75 3.18 -33.27 -10.48
CA ARG A 75 2.46 -31.99 -10.59
C ARG A 75 2.86 -30.99 -9.52
N CYS A 76 2.91 -31.43 -8.26
CA CYS A 76 3.06 -30.52 -7.12
C CYS A 76 4.49 -30.49 -6.56
N GLY A 77 5.24 -31.58 -6.68
CA GLY A 77 6.56 -31.76 -6.09
C GLY A 77 6.50 -32.23 -4.62
N TYR A 78 7.33 -33.22 -4.29
CA TYR A 78 7.42 -33.79 -2.94
C TYR A 78 7.69 -32.75 -1.86
N TYR A 79 8.68 -31.88 -2.06
CA TYR A 79 9.06 -30.89 -1.05
C TYR A 79 7.95 -29.87 -0.81
N ARG A 80 7.22 -29.47 -1.85
CA ARG A 80 6.08 -28.55 -1.72
C ARG A 80 4.96 -29.20 -0.94
N LEU A 81 4.53 -30.40 -1.34
CA LEU A 81 3.47 -31.13 -0.65
C LEU A 81 3.87 -31.50 0.79
N SER A 82 5.17 -31.55 1.09
CA SER A 82 5.63 -31.75 2.46
C SER A 82 5.25 -30.68 3.46
N GLY A 83 5.00 -29.46 2.98
CA GLY A 83 4.36 -28.43 3.80
C GLY A 83 2.90 -28.72 4.12
N TYR A 84 2.17 -29.47 3.29
CA TYR A 84 0.73 -29.65 3.43
C TYR A 84 0.36 -30.89 4.25
N TRP A 85 1.20 -31.93 4.27
CA TRP A 85 1.04 -33.06 5.19
C TRP A 85 1.81 -32.93 6.50
N HIS A 86 2.47 -31.79 6.75
CA HIS A 86 3.27 -31.59 7.96
C HIS A 86 2.43 -31.74 9.24
N THR A 87 1.20 -31.22 9.23
CA THR A 87 0.26 -31.30 10.35
C THR A 87 -0.29 -32.72 10.57
N SER A 88 -0.15 -33.61 9.58
CA SER A 88 -0.54 -35.02 9.64
C SER A 88 0.58 -35.92 10.19
N ARG A 89 1.70 -35.34 10.66
CA ARG A 89 2.78 -36.08 11.32
C ARG A 89 2.52 -36.24 12.80
N GLU A 90 3.02 -37.34 13.36
CA GLU A 90 2.95 -37.57 14.80
C GLU A 90 3.72 -36.51 15.57
N TRP A 91 3.24 -36.16 16.77
CA TRP A 91 3.95 -35.27 17.67
C TRP A 91 5.20 -35.95 18.22
N ASP A 92 6.25 -35.17 18.45
CA ASP A 92 7.48 -35.66 19.08
C ASP A 92 7.39 -35.66 20.62
N SER A 93 6.24 -36.05 21.17
CA SER A 93 6.03 -36.24 22.60
C SER A 93 5.66 -37.70 22.87
N ALA A 94 5.97 -38.19 24.07
CA ALA A 94 5.71 -39.58 24.45
C ALA A 94 4.20 -39.90 24.60
N ASP A 95 3.39 -38.86 24.82
CA ASP A 95 1.95 -38.88 25.08
C ASP A 95 1.10 -38.37 23.91
N GLY A 96 1.72 -38.04 22.77
CA GLY A 96 1.04 -37.53 21.57
C GLY A 96 0.49 -36.10 21.71
N GLN A 97 0.89 -35.37 22.74
CA GLN A 97 0.53 -33.97 22.98
C GLN A 97 1.34 -32.98 22.12
N PRO A 98 0.82 -31.77 21.89
CA PRO A 98 1.54 -30.70 21.19
C PRO A 98 2.94 -30.44 21.81
N SER A 99 3.96 -30.48 20.97
CA SER A 99 5.36 -30.28 21.35
C SER A 99 5.99 -29.19 20.48
N TYR A 100 6.73 -28.28 21.11
CA TYR A 100 7.36 -27.13 20.43
C TYR A 100 8.86 -27.06 20.75
N ASP A 101 9.65 -26.49 19.83
CA ASP A 101 11.05 -26.16 20.05
C ASP A 101 11.21 -24.79 20.76
N GLU A 102 12.46 -24.38 21.03
CA GLU A 102 12.77 -23.11 21.70
C GLU A 102 12.30 -21.87 20.91
N ASP A 103 12.16 -22.00 19.58
CA ASP A 103 11.65 -20.97 18.69
C ASP A 103 10.10 -21.01 18.56
N GLY A 104 9.42 -21.91 19.31
CA GLY A 104 7.98 -22.10 19.27
C GLY A 104 7.46 -22.83 18.03
N ARG A 105 8.31 -23.57 17.32
CA ARG A 105 7.93 -24.37 16.13
C ARG A 105 7.52 -25.77 16.55
N GLU A 106 6.51 -26.32 15.87
CA GLU A 106 6.03 -27.67 16.14
C GLU A 106 7.11 -28.74 15.94
N ARG A 107 7.35 -29.56 16.96
CA ARG A 107 8.20 -30.75 16.87
C ARG A 107 7.35 -31.95 16.46
N ARG A 108 7.51 -32.35 15.20
CA ARG A 108 6.82 -33.48 14.57
C ARG A 108 7.82 -34.56 14.19
N ARG A 109 7.42 -35.81 14.33
CA ARG A 109 8.18 -36.97 13.86
C ARG A 109 8.08 -37.12 12.35
N ASP A 110 8.77 -38.11 11.81
CA ASP A 110 8.74 -38.40 10.38
C ASP A 110 7.56 -39.33 9.99
N GLU A 111 7.03 -40.06 10.96
CA GLU A 111 5.86 -40.92 10.91
C GLU A 111 4.55 -40.11 10.86
N PHE A 112 3.57 -40.67 10.16
CA PHE A 112 2.26 -40.06 9.97
C PHE A 112 1.23 -40.64 10.94
N VAL A 113 0.28 -39.79 11.37
CA VAL A 113 -0.86 -40.25 12.15
C VAL A 113 -1.74 -41.20 11.32
N SER A 114 -2.44 -42.10 11.99
CA SER A 114 -3.39 -43.01 11.34
C SER A 114 -4.42 -42.25 10.50
N GLY A 115 -4.63 -42.70 9.25
CA GLY A 115 -5.55 -42.06 8.31
C GLY A 115 -4.95 -40.88 7.51
N ALA A 116 -3.67 -40.56 7.69
CA ALA A 116 -2.98 -39.59 6.84
C ALA A 116 -2.97 -40.05 5.38
N SER A 117 -3.41 -39.20 4.46
CA SER A 117 -3.53 -39.52 3.04
C SER A 117 -2.84 -38.47 2.16
N LEU A 118 -2.13 -38.94 1.13
CA LEU A 118 -1.55 -38.09 0.08
C LEU A 118 -2.65 -37.30 -0.64
N GLU A 119 -3.80 -37.92 -0.89
CA GLU A 119 -4.94 -37.29 -1.55
C GLU A 119 -5.43 -36.08 -0.74
N HIS A 120 -5.53 -36.22 0.58
CA HIS A 120 -5.88 -35.11 1.46
C HIS A 120 -4.85 -33.98 1.38
N ALA A 121 -3.55 -34.29 1.43
CA ALA A 121 -2.50 -33.28 1.30
C ALA A 121 -2.57 -32.51 -0.03
N VAL A 122 -2.91 -33.19 -1.12
CA VAL A 122 -3.17 -32.54 -2.42
C VAL A 122 -4.40 -31.65 -2.37
N ARG A 123 -5.51 -32.08 -1.75
CA ARG A 123 -6.71 -31.24 -1.58
C ARG A 123 -6.41 -29.96 -0.81
N VAL A 124 -5.66 -30.04 0.30
CA VAL A 124 -5.26 -28.85 1.08
C VAL A 124 -4.32 -27.95 0.27
N HIS A 125 -3.43 -28.52 -0.55
CA HIS A 125 -2.59 -27.76 -1.46
C HIS A 125 -3.41 -26.97 -2.50
N ASP A 126 -4.39 -27.62 -3.12
CA ASP A 126 -5.23 -27.01 -4.16
C ASP A 126 -6.15 -25.93 -3.54
N PHE A 127 -6.68 -26.17 -2.34
CA PHE A 127 -7.38 -25.15 -1.54
C PHE A 127 -6.51 -23.91 -1.26
N ASP A 128 -5.25 -24.09 -0.82
CA ASP A 128 -4.34 -22.98 -0.56
C ASP A 128 -3.97 -22.22 -1.85
N HIS A 129 -3.87 -22.92 -2.98
CA HIS A 129 -3.69 -22.29 -4.28
C HIS A 129 -4.84 -21.33 -4.61
N ASP A 130 -6.08 -21.79 -4.49
CA ASP A 130 -7.27 -20.97 -4.76
C ASP A 130 -7.39 -19.80 -3.79
N LEU A 131 -7.09 -20.03 -2.51
CA LEU A 131 -7.01 -18.99 -1.50
C LEU A 131 -6.00 -17.89 -1.89
N ARG A 132 -4.77 -18.27 -2.25
CA ARG A 132 -3.72 -17.32 -2.66
C ARG A 132 -4.12 -16.52 -3.89
N SER A 133 -4.78 -17.15 -4.87
CA SER A 133 -5.27 -16.48 -6.07
C SER A 133 -6.29 -15.39 -5.72
N ARG A 134 -7.25 -15.68 -4.82
CA ARG A 134 -8.26 -14.71 -4.38
C ARG A 134 -7.66 -13.58 -3.55
N VAL A 135 -6.77 -13.90 -2.61
CA VAL A 135 -6.06 -12.92 -1.78
C VAL A 135 -5.23 -11.98 -2.64
N LEU A 136 -4.52 -12.50 -3.65
CA LEU A 136 -3.69 -11.69 -4.55
C LEU A 136 -4.51 -10.66 -5.34
N LYS A 137 -5.71 -11.03 -5.81
CA LYS A 137 -6.61 -10.12 -6.54
C LYS A 137 -7.04 -8.90 -5.70
N VAL A 138 -7.31 -9.10 -4.41
CA VAL A 138 -7.65 -7.99 -3.52
C VAL A 138 -6.41 -7.14 -3.22
N LEU A 139 -5.27 -7.79 -2.96
CA LEU A 139 -4.00 -7.10 -2.71
C LEU A 139 -3.57 -6.23 -3.90
N GLU A 140 -3.86 -6.63 -5.14
CA GLU A 140 -3.63 -5.83 -6.34
C GLU A 140 -4.35 -4.48 -6.26
N THR A 141 -5.64 -4.47 -5.91
CA THR A 141 -6.42 -3.24 -5.78
C THR A 141 -5.91 -2.35 -4.66
N ILE A 142 -5.51 -2.95 -3.53
CA ILE A 142 -4.87 -2.21 -2.44
C ILE A 142 -3.55 -1.60 -2.91
N GLU A 143 -2.66 -2.39 -3.55
CA GLU A 143 -1.36 -1.94 -4.05
C GLU A 143 -1.50 -0.77 -5.03
N VAL A 144 -2.43 -0.86 -5.99
CA VAL A 144 -2.72 0.21 -6.97
C VAL A 144 -3.22 1.48 -6.28
N ALA A 145 -4.14 1.35 -5.31
CA ALA A 145 -4.63 2.49 -4.55
C ALA A 145 -3.48 3.20 -3.81
N PHE A 146 -2.60 2.45 -3.14
CA PHE A 146 -1.45 3.04 -2.45
C PHE A 146 -0.43 3.67 -3.39
N ARG A 147 -0.22 3.14 -4.61
CA ARG A 147 0.65 3.80 -5.62
C ARG A 147 0.15 5.19 -5.93
N PHE A 148 -1.15 5.33 -6.20
CA PHE A 148 -1.76 6.63 -6.47
C PHE A 148 -1.60 7.58 -5.28
N TYR A 149 -2.02 7.19 -4.06
CA TYR A 149 -2.02 8.14 -2.94
C TYR A 149 -0.61 8.55 -2.50
N ILE A 150 0.34 7.61 -2.44
CA ILE A 150 1.74 7.93 -2.11
C ILE A 150 2.35 8.81 -3.19
N GLY A 151 2.15 8.46 -4.47
CA GLY A 151 2.68 9.21 -5.60
C GLY A 151 2.11 10.62 -5.68
N HIS A 152 0.79 10.75 -5.58
CA HIS A 152 0.10 12.04 -5.63
C HIS A 152 0.48 12.93 -4.44
N ARG A 153 0.57 12.36 -3.24
CA ARG A 153 0.93 13.12 -2.04
C ARG A 153 2.36 13.66 -2.11
N ALA A 154 3.32 12.82 -2.51
CA ALA A 154 4.70 13.25 -2.69
C ALA A 154 4.83 14.25 -3.86
N GLY A 155 4.06 14.04 -4.94
CA GLY A 155 4.07 14.87 -6.14
C GLY A 155 3.54 16.29 -5.91
N ALA A 156 2.61 16.46 -4.95
CA ALA A 156 2.12 17.76 -4.52
C ALA A 156 3.21 18.63 -3.87
N ILE A 157 4.31 18.02 -3.39
CA ILE A 157 5.46 18.73 -2.81
C ILE A 157 6.47 19.06 -3.92
N ASP A 158 6.92 18.05 -4.65
CA ASP A 158 7.84 18.19 -5.78
C ASP A 158 7.69 16.97 -6.69
N ARG A 159 7.73 17.19 -8.01
CA ARG A 159 7.69 16.12 -9.02
C ARG A 159 8.74 15.02 -8.81
N PHE A 160 9.87 15.32 -8.19
CA PHE A 160 10.96 14.40 -7.85
C PHE A 160 11.20 14.32 -6.35
N ALA A 161 10.18 14.55 -5.51
CA ALA A 161 10.30 14.50 -4.05
C ALA A 161 10.93 13.20 -3.54
N HIS A 162 10.63 12.07 -4.18
CA HIS A 162 11.20 10.76 -3.83
C HIS A 162 12.72 10.66 -4.04
N LEU A 163 13.32 11.54 -4.86
CA LEU A 163 14.76 11.61 -5.11
C LEU A 163 15.48 12.70 -4.29
N ARG A 164 14.73 13.46 -3.49
CA ARG A 164 15.21 14.60 -2.71
C ARG A 164 15.12 14.28 -1.21
N PRO A 165 16.22 13.82 -0.58
CA PRO A 165 16.19 13.43 0.82
C PRO A 165 15.81 14.58 1.77
N GLU A 166 16.00 15.83 1.37
CA GLU A 166 15.56 17.04 2.08
C GLU A 166 14.04 17.24 2.13
N LEU A 167 13.29 16.59 1.24
CA LEU A 167 11.82 16.59 1.21
C LEU A 167 11.23 15.34 1.89
N LEU A 168 12.08 14.52 2.51
CA LEU A 168 11.75 13.26 3.16
C LEU A 168 12.28 13.26 4.60
N ASP A 169 11.81 12.34 5.43
CA ASP A 169 12.41 12.01 6.74
C ASP A 169 13.71 11.19 6.53
N ALA A 170 14.58 11.66 5.63
CA ALA A 170 15.70 10.90 5.08
C ALA A 170 17.07 11.53 5.35
N LEU A 171 17.15 12.63 6.08
CA LEU A 171 18.41 13.26 6.51
C LEU A 171 18.75 12.92 7.96
N ARG A 172 20.04 12.78 8.25
CA ARG A 172 20.59 12.70 9.60
C ARG A 172 21.75 13.68 9.77
N LEU A 173 21.88 14.24 10.96
CA LEU A 173 23.05 15.05 11.33
C LEU A 173 24.29 14.15 11.37
N THR A 174 25.41 14.64 10.83
CA THR A 174 26.70 13.97 10.98
C THR A 174 27.16 14.05 12.45
N PRO A 175 27.94 13.06 12.93
CA PRO A 175 28.66 13.23 14.19
C PRO A 175 29.47 14.54 14.15
N GLY A 176 29.21 15.45 15.09
CA GLY A 176 29.76 16.81 15.10
C GLY A 176 28.80 17.93 14.66
N GLY A 177 27.60 17.61 14.16
CA GLY A 177 26.51 18.59 13.94
C GLY A 177 26.64 19.55 12.76
N GLU A 178 27.75 19.50 12.02
CA GLU A 178 28.06 20.49 10.98
C GLU A 178 27.31 20.29 9.66
N LYS A 179 26.89 19.06 9.31
CA LYS A 179 26.25 18.75 8.02
C LYS A 179 25.11 17.73 8.15
N SER A 180 24.09 17.87 7.31
CA SER A 180 23.05 16.85 7.12
C SER A 180 23.42 15.92 5.97
N THR A 181 23.29 14.61 6.17
CA THR A 181 23.56 13.59 5.13
C THR A 181 22.40 12.63 4.98
N PRO A 182 22.18 12.05 3.79
CA PRO A 182 21.14 11.05 3.61
C PRO A 182 21.37 9.80 4.49
N THR A 183 20.29 9.30 5.09
CA THR A 183 20.26 8.09 5.92
C THR A 183 20.63 6.85 5.11
N THR A 184 21.16 5.82 5.77
CA THR A 184 21.45 4.51 5.13
C THR A 184 20.19 3.92 4.49
N ARG A 185 19.06 4.00 5.21
CA ARG A 185 17.75 3.54 4.73
C ARG A 185 17.34 4.19 3.41
N TYR A 186 17.54 5.50 3.27
CA TYR A 186 17.25 6.20 2.02
C TYR A 186 18.19 5.77 0.89
N LYS A 187 19.49 5.58 1.18
CA LYS A 187 20.46 5.14 0.18
C LYS A 187 20.11 3.75 -0.36
N GLU A 188 19.83 2.80 0.52
CA GLU A 188 19.40 1.44 0.16
C GLU A 188 18.09 1.46 -0.64
N TRP A 189 17.11 2.26 -0.19
CA TRP A 189 15.86 2.43 -0.92
C TRP A 189 16.08 3.02 -2.32
N ARG A 190 16.91 4.07 -2.43
CA ARG A 190 17.21 4.74 -3.70
C ARG A 190 17.94 3.81 -4.66
N GLU A 191 18.88 3.00 -4.17
CA GLU A 191 19.56 1.99 -4.99
C GLU A 191 18.58 0.96 -5.56
N GLU A 192 17.65 0.45 -4.73
CA GLU A 192 16.62 -0.46 -5.20
C GLU A 192 15.68 0.22 -6.22
N TYR A 193 15.19 1.42 -5.91
CA TYR A 193 14.34 2.18 -6.82
C TYR A 193 15.03 2.41 -8.17
N LEU A 194 16.29 2.85 -8.19
CA LEU A 194 17.03 3.07 -9.43
C LEU A 194 17.25 1.77 -10.21
N ARG A 195 17.39 0.61 -9.53
CA ARG A 195 17.41 -0.68 -10.21
C ARG A 195 16.07 -0.98 -10.88
N GLU A 196 14.95 -0.77 -10.18
CA GLU A 196 13.60 -0.97 -10.69
C GLU A 196 13.30 -0.02 -11.87
N GLU A 197 13.59 1.27 -11.71
CA GLU A 197 13.45 2.28 -12.76
C GLU A 197 14.27 1.87 -13.98
N ASN A 198 15.59 1.63 -13.86
CA ASN A 198 16.44 1.28 -15.00
C ASN A 198 16.00 0.00 -15.74
N ARG A 199 15.43 -0.98 -15.01
CA ARG A 199 14.88 -2.22 -15.59
C ARG A 199 13.49 -2.05 -16.17
N ALA A 200 12.75 -1.02 -15.77
CA ALA A 200 11.40 -0.77 -16.26
C ALA A 200 11.39 -0.65 -17.78
N ARG A 201 10.45 -1.38 -18.39
CA ARG A 201 10.16 -1.41 -19.82
C ARG A 201 8.66 -1.19 -20.00
N GLY A 202 8.28 -0.54 -21.08
CA GLY A 202 6.88 -0.26 -21.38
C GLY A 202 6.74 0.99 -22.22
N GLN A 203 5.70 1.05 -23.04
CA GLN A 203 5.49 2.15 -23.99
C GLN A 203 5.49 3.52 -23.28
N PHE A 204 4.85 3.63 -22.12
CA PHE A 204 4.81 4.88 -21.35
C PHE A 204 6.19 5.29 -20.82
N VAL A 205 6.99 4.34 -20.30
CA VAL A 205 8.34 4.58 -19.78
C VAL A 205 9.28 4.99 -20.92
N ASP A 206 9.25 4.27 -22.03
CA ASP A 206 10.11 4.53 -23.18
C ASP A 206 9.74 5.84 -23.89
N HIS A 207 8.46 6.18 -23.95
CA HIS A 207 7.99 7.49 -24.40
C HIS A 207 8.49 8.60 -23.47
N PHE A 208 8.29 8.43 -22.15
CA PHE A 208 8.70 9.42 -21.16
C PHE A 208 10.20 9.70 -21.22
N ARG A 209 11.03 8.64 -21.24
CA ARG A 209 12.50 8.76 -21.31
C ARG A 209 12.98 9.52 -22.52
N ARG A 210 12.41 9.23 -23.69
CA ARG A 210 12.77 9.89 -24.95
C ARG A 210 12.38 11.37 -24.96
N ARG A 211 11.26 11.72 -24.33
CA ARG A 211 10.72 13.09 -24.35
C ARG A 211 11.26 13.98 -23.22
N TYR A 212 11.42 13.44 -22.02
CA TYR A 212 11.65 14.22 -20.79
C TYR A 212 12.93 13.84 -20.04
N GLY A 213 13.59 12.73 -20.38
CA GLY A 213 14.80 12.26 -19.72
C GLY A 213 14.57 11.07 -18.77
N PRO A 214 15.64 10.56 -18.13
CA PRO A 214 15.65 9.24 -17.50
C PRO A 214 14.83 9.14 -16.21
N SER A 215 14.78 10.21 -15.42
CA SER A 215 14.17 10.23 -14.09
C SER A 215 12.66 10.41 -14.18
N LEU A 216 11.91 9.44 -13.66
CA LEU A 216 10.45 9.50 -13.62
C LEU A 216 9.98 10.42 -12.48
N PRO A 217 8.97 11.27 -12.71
CA PRO A 217 8.31 12.00 -11.63
C PRO A 217 7.56 11.01 -10.74
N VAL A 218 7.36 11.36 -9.47
CA VAL A 218 6.99 10.41 -8.42
C VAL A 218 5.69 9.64 -8.70
N TRP A 219 4.67 10.27 -9.31
CA TRP A 219 3.41 9.60 -9.69
C TRP A 219 3.56 8.61 -10.85
N VAL A 220 4.61 8.73 -11.67
CA VAL A 220 4.97 7.73 -12.69
C VAL A 220 5.94 6.71 -12.09
N ALA A 221 6.83 7.15 -11.21
CA ALA A 221 7.79 6.32 -10.51
C ALA A 221 7.10 5.23 -9.68
N THR A 222 5.97 5.53 -9.03
CA THR A 222 5.19 4.54 -8.27
C THR A 222 4.69 3.38 -9.12
N GLU A 223 4.48 3.58 -10.43
CA GLU A 223 4.03 2.52 -11.35
C GLU A 223 5.13 1.51 -11.70
N VAL A 224 6.40 1.88 -11.52
CA VAL A 224 7.55 0.98 -11.74
C VAL A 224 8.09 0.38 -10.44
N MET A 225 7.65 0.89 -9.29
CA MET A 225 8.05 0.39 -7.97
C MET A 225 7.39 -0.97 -7.68
N SER A 226 8.17 -1.90 -7.10
CA SER A 226 7.56 -3.03 -6.41
C SER A 226 6.79 -2.57 -5.16
N PHE A 227 5.83 -3.37 -4.69
CA PHE A 227 5.13 -3.04 -3.44
C PHE A 227 6.10 -2.84 -2.27
N GLY A 228 7.23 -3.56 -2.25
CA GLY A 228 8.26 -3.40 -1.24
C GLY A 228 8.96 -2.06 -1.30
N THR A 229 9.27 -1.55 -2.49
CA THR A 229 9.85 -0.22 -2.69
C THR A 229 8.86 0.88 -2.33
N LEU A 230 7.58 0.70 -2.69
CA LEU A 230 6.51 1.62 -2.34
C LEU A 230 6.30 1.73 -0.82
N THR A 231 6.18 0.61 -0.11
CA THR A 231 6.03 0.61 1.37
C THR A 231 7.24 1.23 2.08
N ARG A 232 8.45 1.06 1.53
CA ARG A 232 9.65 1.73 2.06
C ARG A 232 9.64 3.23 1.79
N LEU A 233 9.14 3.67 0.63
CA LEU A 233 8.97 5.10 0.32
C LEU A 233 7.97 5.74 1.29
N TYR A 234 6.81 5.11 1.52
CA TYR A 234 5.83 5.57 2.52
C TYR A 234 6.52 5.88 3.85
N ALA A 235 7.35 4.97 4.34
CA ALA A 235 7.99 5.13 5.63
C ALA A 235 9.24 6.04 5.61
N LEU A 236 9.60 6.62 4.46
CA LEU A 236 10.56 7.72 4.30
C LEU A 236 9.85 9.08 4.12
N MET A 237 8.55 9.11 3.80
CA MET A 237 7.80 10.36 3.68
C MET A 237 7.75 11.10 5.02
N PRO A 238 7.66 12.44 5.04
CA PRO A 238 7.48 13.20 6.27
C PRO A 238 6.29 12.71 7.10
N ARG A 239 6.42 12.73 8.42
CA ARG A 239 5.35 12.31 9.35
C ARG A 239 3.97 12.92 9.02
N ARG A 240 3.93 14.23 8.73
CA ARG A 240 2.69 14.94 8.35
C ARG A 240 1.99 14.28 7.17
N ASP A 241 2.74 13.82 6.18
CA ASP A 241 2.16 13.20 4.98
C ASP A 241 1.69 11.78 5.24
N ARG A 242 2.40 11.03 6.09
CA ARG A 242 1.96 9.70 6.52
C ARG A 242 0.71 9.77 7.40
N GLU A 243 0.58 10.80 8.24
CA GLU A 243 -0.62 11.07 9.03
C GLU A 243 -1.83 11.36 8.13
N VAL A 244 -1.66 12.19 7.08
CA VAL A 244 -2.75 12.40 6.11
C VAL A 244 -3.16 11.10 5.42
N LEU A 245 -2.20 10.27 5.00
CA LEU A 245 -2.50 8.95 4.42
C LEU A 245 -3.22 8.04 5.43
N ALA A 246 -2.79 8.00 6.69
CA ALA A 246 -3.48 7.24 7.73
C ALA A 246 -4.92 7.72 7.94
N GLY A 247 -5.12 9.03 7.95
CA GLY A 247 -6.43 9.65 7.97
C GLY A 247 -7.32 9.27 6.79
N ARG A 248 -6.76 9.23 5.57
CA ARG A 248 -7.45 8.73 4.36
C ARG A 248 -8.00 7.33 4.54
N PHE A 249 -7.20 6.44 5.08
CA PHE A 249 -7.60 5.06 5.35
C PHE A 249 -8.33 4.90 6.69
N GLN A 250 -8.68 6.00 7.37
CA GLN A 250 -9.35 6.02 8.68
C GLN A 250 -8.62 5.23 9.79
N VAL A 251 -7.30 5.11 9.67
CA VAL A 251 -6.43 4.42 10.65
C VAL A 251 -6.07 5.40 11.76
N LEU A 252 -6.70 5.25 12.94
CA LEU A 252 -6.68 6.24 14.01
C LEU A 252 -6.25 5.65 15.37
N LEU A 253 -5.59 6.47 16.19
CA LEU A 253 -5.23 6.24 17.59
C LEU A 253 -6.45 6.39 18.52
N GLY A 254 -6.28 5.95 19.79
CA GLY A 254 -7.32 5.94 20.83
C GLY A 254 -7.95 7.30 21.07
N ASP A 255 -7.11 8.32 20.97
CA ASP A 255 -7.45 9.72 21.11
C ASP A 255 -7.95 10.35 19.80
N GLY A 256 -8.19 9.55 18.77
CA GLY A 256 -8.69 9.97 17.46
C GLY A 256 -7.61 10.53 16.52
N ARG A 257 -6.35 10.67 16.92
CA ARG A 257 -5.29 11.15 15.99
C ARG A 257 -4.95 10.12 14.92
N GLU A 258 -4.37 10.54 13.82
CA GLU A 258 -3.98 9.67 12.72
C GLU A 258 -2.82 8.74 13.11
N ASP A 259 -2.98 7.43 12.91
CA ASP A 259 -2.00 6.41 13.30
C ASP A 259 -1.15 5.97 12.10
N ASP A 260 -0.20 6.83 11.74
CA ASP A 260 0.74 6.60 10.63
C ASP A 260 1.60 5.34 10.81
N GLY A 261 1.91 5.03 12.07
CA GLY A 261 2.69 3.87 12.47
C GLY A 261 1.96 2.56 12.18
N THR A 262 0.68 2.46 12.54
CA THR A 262 -0.10 1.24 12.29
C THR A 262 -0.37 1.04 10.81
N LEU A 263 -0.68 2.10 10.05
CA LEU A 263 -0.80 1.98 8.59
C LEU A 263 0.49 1.44 7.96
N GLY A 264 1.67 1.92 8.40
CA GLY A 264 2.96 1.41 7.94
C GLY A 264 3.19 -0.08 8.26
N LYS A 265 2.75 -0.54 9.43
CA LYS A 265 2.83 -1.96 9.81
C LYS A 265 1.88 -2.83 8.98
N TRP A 266 0.68 -2.33 8.67
CA TRP A 266 -0.26 -2.99 7.77
C TRP A 266 0.31 -3.16 6.39
N LEU A 267 0.84 -2.10 5.77
CA LEU A 267 1.52 -2.18 4.47
C LEU A 267 2.67 -3.18 4.48
N SER A 268 3.42 -3.26 5.59
CA SER A 268 4.51 -4.22 5.73
C SER A 268 4.02 -5.68 5.81
N ALA A 269 2.90 -5.93 6.48
CA ALA A 269 2.28 -7.25 6.58
C ALA A 269 1.62 -7.66 5.26
N LEU A 270 0.87 -6.77 4.61
CA LEU A 270 0.28 -7.01 3.29
C LEU A 270 1.35 -7.30 2.23
N ARG A 271 2.48 -6.58 2.26
CA ARG A 271 3.64 -6.89 1.41
C ARG A 271 4.16 -8.31 1.65
N LEU A 272 4.27 -8.75 2.91
CA LEU A 272 4.71 -10.11 3.23
C LEU A 272 3.75 -11.15 2.65
N VAL A 273 2.43 -10.96 2.83
CA VAL A 273 1.40 -11.86 2.30
C VAL A 273 1.40 -11.87 0.78
N ARG A 274 1.52 -10.70 0.14
CA ARG A 274 1.66 -10.55 -1.31
C ARG A 274 2.84 -11.36 -1.84
N ASN A 275 4.00 -11.29 -1.18
CA ASN A 275 5.19 -12.06 -1.55
C ASN A 275 4.98 -13.56 -1.34
N ILE A 276 4.35 -13.99 -0.25
CA ILE A 276 3.98 -15.40 -0.02
C ILE A 276 3.10 -15.89 -1.18
N CYS A 277 2.08 -15.12 -1.56
CA CYS A 277 1.17 -15.49 -2.65
C CYS A 277 1.92 -15.60 -3.99
N ALA A 278 2.71 -14.58 -4.33
CA ALA A 278 3.45 -14.49 -5.59
C ALA A 278 4.56 -15.54 -5.73
N HIS A 279 5.19 -15.96 -4.64
CA HIS A 279 6.20 -17.04 -4.62
C HIS A 279 5.60 -18.41 -4.32
N HIS A 280 4.27 -18.52 -4.34
CA HIS A 280 3.53 -19.75 -4.09
C HIS A 280 3.85 -20.41 -2.74
N GLY A 281 4.19 -19.64 -1.71
CA GLY A 281 4.37 -20.14 -0.35
C GLY A 281 3.03 -20.53 0.29
N ARG A 282 3.03 -21.50 1.21
CA ARG A 282 1.84 -21.91 1.97
C ARG A 282 1.27 -20.73 2.77
N LEU A 283 -0.02 -20.43 2.62
CA LEU A 283 -0.68 -19.29 3.28
C LEU A 283 -1.64 -19.72 4.39
N TRP A 284 -2.48 -20.73 4.17
CA TRP A 284 -3.67 -21.01 4.99
C TRP A 284 -3.38 -21.11 6.50
N ASN A 285 -2.46 -21.97 6.95
CA ASN A 285 -2.10 -22.12 8.37
C ASN A 285 -0.78 -21.46 8.76
N ARG A 286 -0.31 -20.47 7.98
CA ARG A 286 0.97 -19.83 8.25
C ARG A 286 0.86 -18.85 9.43
N THR A 287 1.79 -18.97 10.36
CA THR A 287 2.10 -17.90 11.33
C THR A 287 3.02 -16.90 10.65
N LEU A 288 2.61 -15.64 10.56
CA LEU A 288 3.39 -14.56 9.97
C LEU A 288 4.47 -14.09 10.95
N ASP A 289 5.68 -13.83 10.46
CA ASP A 289 6.78 -13.27 11.25
C ASP A 289 6.53 -11.81 11.67
N ARG A 290 5.45 -11.20 11.14
CA ARG A 290 5.01 -9.85 11.46
C ARG A 290 3.64 -9.89 12.08
N THR A 291 3.54 -9.30 13.27
CA THR A 291 2.26 -9.01 13.92
C THR A 291 1.61 -7.78 13.29
N LEU A 292 0.33 -7.89 13.00
CA LEU A 292 -0.53 -6.77 12.69
C LEU A 292 -0.76 -5.96 13.97
N SER A 293 -0.66 -4.64 13.87
CA SER A 293 -1.02 -3.75 14.97
C SER A 293 -2.49 -3.37 14.89
N VAL A 294 -3.07 -3.13 16.06
CA VAL A 294 -4.44 -2.63 16.23
C VAL A 294 -4.34 -1.11 16.40
N PRO A 295 -4.95 -0.34 15.50
CA PRO A 295 -5.11 1.10 15.65
C PRO A 295 -5.76 1.46 16.98
N GLY A 296 -5.20 2.50 17.62
CA GLY A 296 -5.56 2.81 19.00
C GLY A 296 -7.04 3.14 19.22
N ARG A 297 -7.76 3.71 18.22
CA ARG A 297 -9.18 4.08 18.35
C ARG A 297 -10.06 2.86 18.66
N TRP A 298 -9.58 1.69 18.26
CA TRP A 298 -10.32 0.44 18.37
C TRP A 298 -10.04 -0.29 19.67
N ALA A 299 -9.09 0.20 20.48
CA ALA A 299 -8.96 -0.18 21.88
C ALA A 299 -9.84 0.67 22.82
N ALA A 300 -10.46 1.76 22.31
CA ALA A 300 -11.11 2.78 23.14
C ALA A 300 -12.60 3.05 22.83
N GLU A 301 -13.12 2.74 21.65
CA GLU A 301 -14.53 2.98 21.28
C GLU A 301 -15.17 1.83 20.44
N ALA A 302 -16.50 1.72 20.52
CA ALA A 302 -17.33 0.79 19.77
C ALA A 302 -17.38 1.10 18.27
N GLY A 303 -16.42 0.57 17.52
CA GLY A 303 -16.36 0.60 16.05
C GLY A 303 -16.58 -0.79 15.42
N PRO A 304 -16.66 -0.87 14.09
CA PRO A 304 -16.90 -2.15 13.38
C PRO A 304 -15.80 -3.21 13.58
N LEU A 305 -14.68 -2.82 14.19
CA LEU A 305 -13.53 -3.67 14.53
C LEU A 305 -13.38 -3.96 16.03
N GLU A 306 -14.25 -3.42 16.90
CA GLU A 306 -14.15 -3.58 18.37
C GLU A 306 -14.14 -5.05 18.78
N THR A 307 -14.97 -5.87 18.15
CA THR A 307 -15.10 -7.31 18.44
C THR A 307 -14.02 -8.17 17.77
N VAL A 308 -13.16 -7.57 16.93
CA VAL A 308 -12.19 -8.31 16.09
C VAL A 308 -10.86 -8.52 16.82
N PHE A 309 -10.49 -7.61 17.73
CA PHE A 309 -9.16 -7.56 18.33
C PHE A 309 -9.24 -7.67 19.86
N VAL A 310 -8.94 -8.86 20.39
CA VAL A 310 -8.96 -9.15 21.84
C VAL A 310 -7.57 -8.88 22.46
N PRO A 311 -7.46 -8.02 23.48
CA PRO A 311 -6.19 -7.77 24.18
C PRO A 311 -5.46 -9.06 24.58
N GLY A 312 -4.15 -9.11 24.35
CA GLY A 312 -3.33 -10.30 24.59
C GLY A 312 -3.23 -11.28 23.42
N THR A 313 -4.01 -11.07 22.35
CA THR A 313 -3.95 -11.90 21.13
C THR A 313 -2.78 -11.48 20.23
N VAL A 314 -2.08 -12.47 19.68
CA VAL A 314 -1.02 -12.24 18.68
C VAL A 314 -1.65 -12.24 17.28
N TYR A 315 -1.69 -11.07 16.63
CA TYR A 315 -2.36 -10.89 15.34
C TYR A 315 -1.45 -11.21 14.16
N ASN A 316 -1.10 -12.49 13.97
CA ASN A 316 -0.15 -12.93 12.94
C ASN A 316 -0.67 -14.09 12.08
N LYS A 317 -2.00 -14.24 11.99
CA LYS A 317 -2.67 -15.28 11.21
C LYS A 317 -3.49 -14.68 10.06
N LEU A 318 -3.88 -15.53 9.11
CA LEU A 318 -4.62 -15.15 7.89
C LEU A 318 -5.88 -14.33 8.20
N TYR A 319 -6.64 -14.70 9.23
CA TYR A 319 -7.86 -13.97 9.62
C TYR A 319 -7.61 -12.46 9.76
N HIS A 320 -6.57 -12.08 10.51
CA HIS A 320 -6.22 -10.69 10.77
C HIS A 320 -5.76 -9.96 9.50
N VAL A 321 -5.15 -10.68 8.55
CA VAL A 321 -4.83 -10.13 7.23
C VAL A 321 -6.11 -9.79 6.48
N LEU A 322 -7.09 -10.70 6.48
CA LEU A 322 -8.38 -10.48 5.81
C LEU A 322 -9.17 -9.34 6.47
N VAL A 323 -9.09 -9.19 7.79
CA VAL A 323 -9.64 -8.03 8.52
C VAL A 323 -9.07 -6.72 7.97
N VAL A 324 -7.74 -6.61 7.90
CA VAL A 324 -7.07 -5.40 7.39
C VAL A 324 -7.41 -5.16 5.92
N MET A 325 -7.45 -6.22 5.10
CA MET A 325 -7.84 -6.11 3.70
C MET A 325 -9.28 -5.63 3.57
N ARG A 326 -10.23 -6.22 4.32
CA ARG A 326 -11.65 -5.79 4.31
C ARG A 326 -11.77 -4.33 4.69
N TYR A 327 -11.09 -3.94 5.76
CA TYR A 327 -11.12 -2.57 6.25
C TYR A 327 -10.59 -1.56 5.23
N LEU A 328 -9.42 -1.82 4.64
CA LEU A 328 -8.88 -0.94 3.60
C LEU A 328 -9.79 -0.89 2.38
N MET A 329 -10.38 -2.02 1.97
CA MET A 329 -11.33 -2.05 0.85
C MET A 329 -12.57 -1.19 1.12
N LEU A 330 -13.05 -1.09 2.35
CA LEU A 330 -14.15 -0.16 2.70
C LEU A 330 -13.82 1.32 2.49
N THR A 331 -12.54 1.69 2.38
CA THR A 331 -12.11 3.06 2.04
C THR A 331 -11.71 3.23 0.57
N ILE A 332 -11.31 2.14 -0.09
CA ILE A 332 -10.80 2.14 -1.47
C ILE A 332 -11.94 1.93 -2.47
N ASP A 333 -12.72 0.87 -2.26
CA ASP A 333 -13.86 0.47 -3.08
C ASP A 333 -14.90 -0.23 -2.19
N PRO A 334 -15.80 0.53 -1.54
CA PRO A 334 -16.77 -0.01 -0.59
C PRO A 334 -17.74 -1.02 -1.21
N GLN A 335 -17.94 -0.96 -2.53
CA GLN A 335 -18.85 -1.85 -3.25
C GLN A 335 -18.19 -3.20 -3.58
N ASP A 336 -16.89 -3.31 -3.42
CA ASP A 336 -16.14 -4.53 -3.65
C ASP A 336 -16.40 -5.59 -2.57
N LYS A 337 -16.90 -6.74 -3.01
CA LYS A 337 -17.25 -7.88 -2.15
C LYS A 337 -16.22 -8.99 -2.12
N ARG A 338 -15.09 -8.88 -2.84
CA ARG A 338 -14.11 -9.97 -3.00
C ARG A 338 -13.56 -10.49 -1.67
N VAL A 339 -13.41 -9.63 -0.65
CA VAL A 339 -12.98 -10.08 0.69
C VAL A 339 -14.05 -10.92 1.38
N LEU A 340 -15.33 -10.58 1.21
CA LEU A 340 -16.45 -11.40 1.71
C LEU A 340 -16.54 -12.73 0.95
N GLU A 341 -16.30 -12.71 -0.37
CA GLU A 341 -16.24 -13.93 -1.18
C GLU A 341 -15.10 -14.87 -0.75
N ILE A 342 -13.97 -14.33 -0.27
CA ILE A 342 -12.88 -15.12 0.31
C ILE A 342 -13.37 -15.84 1.56
N THR A 343 -14.06 -15.16 2.47
CA THR A 343 -14.52 -15.80 3.71
C THR A 343 -15.60 -16.85 3.44
N THR A 344 -16.54 -16.59 2.53
CA THR A 344 -17.50 -17.61 2.07
C THR A 344 -16.80 -18.82 1.43
N PHE A 345 -15.76 -18.60 0.63
CA PHE A 345 -14.93 -19.68 0.08
C PHE A 345 -14.25 -20.49 1.18
N LEU A 346 -13.67 -19.82 2.18
CA LEU A 346 -13.00 -20.46 3.31
C LEU A 346 -13.97 -21.35 4.09
N GLU A 347 -15.17 -20.86 4.45
CA GLU A 347 -16.17 -21.66 5.15
C GLU A 347 -16.55 -22.93 4.39
N LYS A 348 -16.81 -22.79 3.09
CA LYS A 348 -17.27 -23.89 2.23
C LYS A 348 -16.18 -24.93 1.97
N GLU A 349 -14.98 -24.48 1.64
CA GLU A 349 -13.90 -25.37 1.18
C GLU A 349 -13.03 -25.89 2.32
N ALA A 350 -12.93 -25.17 3.45
CA ALA A 350 -12.24 -25.68 4.63
C ALA A 350 -12.97 -26.91 5.21
N ALA A 351 -14.31 -26.87 5.29
CA ALA A 351 -15.11 -28.00 5.72
C ALA A 351 -14.90 -29.25 4.86
N LYS A 352 -14.88 -29.09 3.53
CA LYS A 352 -14.60 -30.19 2.58
C LYS A 352 -13.17 -30.72 2.66
N SER A 353 -12.22 -29.83 2.92
CA SER A 353 -10.81 -30.16 3.01
C SER A 353 -10.43 -30.72 4.37
N GLY A 354 -11.34 -30.80 5.35
CA GLY A 354 -11.04 -31.22 6.72
C GLY A 354 -10.13 -30.24 7.46
N VAL A 355 -10.15 -28.96 7.07
CA VAL A 355 -9.33 -27.90 7.62
C VAL A 355 -10.16 -27.04 8.58
N GLY A 356 -9.66 -26.81 9.79
CA GLY A 356 -10.29 -25.92 10.76
C GLY A 356 -9.96 -24.45 10.49
N LEU A 357 -10.96 -23.56 10.61
CA LEU A 357 -10.77 -22.11 10.47
C LEU A 357 -9.95 -21.51 11.63
N ASP A 358 -9.96 -22.16 12.80
CA ASP A 358 -9.12 -21.85 13.96
C ASP A 358 -7.62 -21.85 13.60
N GLN A 359 -7.19 -22.76 12.72
CA GLN A 359 -5.80 -22.84 12.25
C GLN A 359 -5.39 -21.62 11.39
N MET A 360 -6.38 -20.97 10.77
CA MET A 360 -6.24 -19.71 10.04
C MET A 360 -6.40 -18.48 10.95
N GLY A 361 -6.68 -18.69 12.24
CA GLY A 361 -6.85 -17.67 13.27
C GLY A 361 -8.24 -17.04 13.34
N PHE A 362 -9.27 -17.69 12.77
CA PHE A 362 -10.64 -17.21 12.90
C PHE A 362 -11.17 -17.48 14.32
N PRO A 363 -11.70 -16.47 15.02
CA PRO A 363 -12.36 -16.67 16.30
C PRO A 363 -13.77 -17.26 16.11
N ASP A 364 -14.29 -17.89 17.15
CA ASP A 364 -15.69 -18.34 17.16
C ASP A 364 -16.64 -17.15 16.96
N GLY A 365 -17.72 -17.37 16.19
CA GLY A 365 -18.74 -16.34 15.93
C GLY A 365 -18.25 -15.14 15.11
N TRP A 366 -17.10 -15.23 14.44
CA TRP A 366 -16.54 -14.13 13.63
C TRP A 366 -17.54 -13.56 12.62
N GLN A 367 -18.46 -14.38 12.08
CA GLN A 367 -19.50 -13.96 11.14
C GLN A 367 -20.45 -12.91 11.72
N SER A 368 -20.63 -12.91 13.04
CA SER A 368 -21.49 -11.94 13.73
C SER A 368 -20.84 -10.56 13.91
N GLN A 369 -19.53 -10.46 13.66
CA GLN A 369 -18.81 -9.21 13.86
C GLN A 369 -19.19 -8.20 12.76
N PRO A 370 -19.37 -6.91 13.10
CA PRO A 370 -19.89 -5.92 12.16
C PRO A 370 -19.13 -5.84 10.84
N LEU A 371 -17.79 -5.97 10.86
CA LEU A 371 -16.94 -5.94 9.67
C LEU A 371 -17.37 -6.93 8.57
N TRP A 372 -17.88 -8.09 8.96
CA TRP A 372 -18.24 -9.19 8.06
C TRP A 372 -19.71 -9.15 7.63
N MET A 373 -20.51 -8.27 8.25
CA MET A 373 -21.86 -8.01 7.79
C MET A 373 -21.82 -7.20 6.49
N GLY A 374 -22.64 -7.56 5.51
CA GLY A 374 -22.67 -6.92 4.18
C GLY A 374 -23.01 -5.41 4.20
N ALA A 375 -23.54 -4.91 5.32
CA ALA A 375 -23.88 -3.50 5.54
C ALA A 375 -22.81 -2.71 6.32
N CYS A 376 -21.61 -3.27 6.54
CA CYS A 376 -20.54 -2.55 7.22
C CYS A 376 -20.09 -1.36 6.40
N GLU A 377 -20.27 -0.16 6.94
CA GLU A 377 -19.76 1.09 6.39
C GLU A 377 -18.84 1.76 7.42
N LEU A 378 -17.77 2.39 6.92
CA LEU A 378 -16.93 3.26 7.74
C LEU A 378 -17.55 4.65 7.83
N SER A 379 -17.01 5.50 8.71
CA SER A 379 -17.57 6.84 8.91
C SER A 379 -17.59 7.62 7.60
N THR A 380 -18.79 8.00 7.15
CA THR A 380 -19.02 8.80 5.95
C THR A 380 -18.40 10.19 6.08
N SER A 381 -18.47 10.80 7.28
CA SER A 381 -17.88 12.11 7.56
C SER A 381 -16.35 12.05 7.59
N ALA A 382 -15.75 11.07 8.28
CA ALA A 382 -14.29 10.92 8.27
C ALA A 382 -13.76 10.64 6.84
N GLY A 383 -14.45 9.77 6.09
CA GLY A 383 -14.12 9.50 4.69
C GLY A 383 -14.18 10.74 3.79
N ARG A 384 -15.23 11.56 3.95
CA ARG A 384 -15.38 12.85 3.24
C ARG A 384 -14.25 13.82 3.58
N ALA A 385 -14.00 14.04 4.88
CA ALA A 385 -12.95 14.94 5.33
C ALA A 385 -11.58 14.51 4.79
N ALA A 386 -11.28 13.21 4.79
CA ALA A 386 -10.00 12.74 4.27
C ALA A 386 -9.85 12.94 2.76
N ARG A 387 -10.91 12.70 1.97
CA ARG A 387 -10.90 12.99 0.51
C ARG A 387 -10.60 14.45 0.21
N ILE A 388 -11.08 15.37 1.05
CA ILE A 388 -10.76 16.79 0.93
C ILE A 388 -9.26 17.03 1.21
N LEU A 389 -8.73 16.46 2.29
CA LEU A 389 -7.32 16.60 2.68
C LEU A 389 -6.33 16.04 1.65
N ASP A 390 -6.75 15.10 0.80
CA ASP A 390 -5.93 14.57 -0.28
C ASP A 390 -5.82 15.49 -1.49
N ARG A 391 -6.79 16.38 -1.69
CA ARG A 391 -6.88 17.26 -2.86
C ARG A 391 -6.45 18.69 -2.57
N VAL A 392 -6.40 19.07 -1.28
CA VAL A 392 -6.16 20.44 -0.86
C VAL A 392 -4.98 20.50 0.13
N ASP A 393 -4.00 21.37 -0.14
CA ASP A 393 -2.96 21.65 0.85
C ASP A 393 -3.60 22.38 2.04
N CYS A 394 -3.51 21.77 3.21
CA CYS A 394 -4.10 22.28 4.45
C CYS A 394 -3.02 22.47 5.51
N TRP A 395 -3.04 23.62 6.19
CA TRP A 395 -2.20 23.85 7.37
C TRP A 395 -2.85 23.34 8.65
N SER A 396 -2.02 22.85 9.57
CA SER A 396 -2.45 22.69 10.95
C SER A 396 -2.66 24.06 11.59
N LYS A 397 -3.44 24.11 12.67
CA LYS A 397 -3.62 25.35 13.44
C LYS A 397 -2.30 25.96 13.89
N THR A 398 -1.31 25.15 14.26
CA THR A 398 0.02 25.61 14.68
C THR A 398 0.80 26.19 13.50
N ALA A 399 0.85 25.49 12.37
CA ALA A 399 1.55 25.95 11.18
C ALA A 399 0.97 27.26 10.62
N LEU A 400 -0.36 27.38 10.59
CA LEU A 400 -1.04 28.61 10.18
C LEU A 400 -0.68 29.77 11.11
N LYS A 401 -0.61 29.55 12.43
CA LYS A 401 -0.22 30.59 13.39
C LYS A 401 1.21 31.06 13.19
N GLU A 402 2.15 30.14 13.01
CA GLU A 402 3.55 30.46 12.77
C GLU A 402 3.70 31.28 11.48
N TRP A 403 2.99 30.87 10.41
CA TRP A 403 3.01 31.57 9.13
C TRP A 403 2.37 32.96 9.18
N MET A 404 1.24 33.13 9.87
CA MET A 404 0.65 34.45 10.08
C MET A 404 1.57 35.37 10.91
N ALA A 405 2.35 34.81 11.84
CA ALA A 405 3.27 35.57 12.68
C ALA A 405 4.54 36.03 11.94
N THR A 406 4.99 35.31 10.91
CA THR A 406 6.16 35.70 10.10
C THR A 406 5.87 36.84 9.14
N THR A 407 4.60 37.10 8.82
CA THR A 407 4.21 38.14 7.85
C THR A 407 3.92 39.46 8.55
N ARG A 408 4.98 40.24 8.80
CA ARG A 408 4.92 41.56 9.45
C ARG A 408 4.36 42.64 8.51
N THR A 409 3.05 42.67 8.25
CA THR A 409 2.32 43.92 7.94
C THR A 409 0.82 43.66 7.95
N TRP A 410 0.18 43.84 9.10
CA TRP A 410 -1.25 44.12 9.11
C TRP A 410 -1.43 45.59 8.71
N PRO A 411 -2.08 45.93 7.58
CA PRO A 411 -2.40 47.33 7.31
C PRO A 411 -3.36 47.80 8.41
N PRO A 412 -3.16 48.97 9.03
CA PRO A 412 -4.13 49.49 9.98
C PRO A 412 -5.46 49.65 9.24
N ALA A 413 -6.49 48.94 9.72
CA ALA A 413 -7.85 49.17 9.27
C ALA A 413 -8.17 50.64 9.54
N ASP A 414 -8.43 51.39 8.47
CA ASP A 414 -8.81 52.79 8.53
C ASP A 414 -10.29 52.87 8.96
N HIS A 415 -10.53 52.57 10.24
CA HIS A 415 -11.82 52.71 10.89
C HIS A 415 -11.64 53.58 12.12
N SER A 416 -11.97 54.86 11.94
CA SER A 416 -12.28 55.80 13.02
C SER A 416 -13.39 55.21 13.91
N GLY A 417 -13.01 54.66 15.06
CA GLY A 417 -13.96 54.16 16.04
C GLY A 417 -13.28 53.21 17.02
N GLY A 418 -12.85 53.74 18.16
CA GLY A 418 -12.05 53.03 19.16
C GLY A 418 -12.61 51.68 19.57
N LYS A 419 -11.90 50.60 19.18
CA LYS A 419 -11.88 49.31 19.88
C LYS A 419 -10.46 48.77 19.80
N THR A 420 -9.98 48.23 20.92
CA THR A 420 -8.69 47.58 21.13
C THR A 420 -8.24 46.75 19.93
N LYS A 421 -7.01 46.98 19.44
CA LYS A 421 -6.36 46.15 18.40
C LYS A 421 -6.46 44.67 18.81
N LYS A 422 -7.38 43.93 18.20
CA LYS A 422 -7.53 42.50 18.43
C LYS A 422 -6.27 41.81 17.93
N THR A 423 -5.77 40.84 18.67
CA THR A 423 -4.69 39.99 18.19
C THR A 423 -5.17 39.20 16.97
N PRO A 424 -4.29 38.90 15.99
CA PRO A 424 -4.64 38.13 14.79
C PRO A 424 -5.38 36.81 15.09
N HIS A 425 -5.20 36.27 16.29
CA HIS A 425 -5.86 35.07 16.79
C HIS A 425 -7.35 35.27 17.15
N ALA A 426 -7.72 36.43 17.69
CA ALA A 426 -9.13 36.73 17.98
C ALA A 426 -9.91 36.96 16.68
N GLU A 427 -9.22 37.39 15.62
CA GLU A 427 -9.78 37.52 14.29
C GLU A 427 -9.97 36.16 13.62
N LEU A 428 -8.94 35.29 13.53
CA LEU A 428 -9.10 33.96 12.90
C LEU A 428 -10.26 33.16 13.49
N LYS A 429 -10.41 33.17 14.83
CA LYS A 429 -11.55 32.48 15.47
C LYS A 429 -12.89 33.07 15.01
N SER A 430 -13.03 34.40 14.97
CA SER A 430 -14.27 35.01 14.48
C SER A 430 -14.54 34.66 13.02
N TYR A 431 -13.53 34.64 12.15
CA TYR A 431 -13.73 34.26 10.74
C TYR A 431 -14.17 32.79 10.58
N VAL A 432 -13.69 31.88 11.42
CA VAL A 432 -14.18 30.49 11.46
C VAL A 432 -15.62 30.45 11.97
N ASP A 433 -15.91 31.13 13.09
CA ASP A 433 -17.25 31.15 13.70
C ASP A 433 -18.31 31.78 12.75
N TYR A 434 -17.91 32.74 11.91
CA TYR A 434 -18.77 33.35 10.88
C TYR A 434 -18.80 32.57 9.54
N GLY A 435 -18.13 31.41 9.45
CA GLY A 435 -18.11 30.57 8.24
C GLY A 435 -17.28 31.15 7.08
N ALA A 436 -16.53 32.23 7.32
CA ALA A 436 -15.71 32.90 6.31
C ALA A 436 -14.38 32.16 6.04
N VAL A 437 -13.88 31.39 7.01
CA VAL A 437 -12.72 30.51 6.85
C VAL A 437 -13.18 29.07 6.86
N LEU A 438 -12.83 28.33 5.82
CA LEU A 438 -13.09 26.90 5.73
C LEU A 438 -12.15 26.14 6.64
N THR A 439 -12.69 25.14 7.32
CA THR A 439 -11.93 24.21 8.15
C THR A 439 -12.31 22.79 7.79
N VAL A 440 -11.32 21.91 7.71
CA VAL A 440 -11.53 20.48 7.51
C VAL A 440 -11.03 19.77 8.75
N THR A 441 -11.96 19.17 9.48
CA THR A 441 -11.64 18.42 10.70
C THR A 441 -11.83 16.94 10.40
N LEU A 442 -10.75 16.18 10.40
CA LEU A 442 -10.85 14.73 10.23
C LEU A 442 -11.29 14.05 11.53
N THR A 443 -10.66 14.41 12.65
CA THR A 443 -10.97 13.81 13.96
C THR A 443 -10.98 14.82 15.10
N THR A 444 -9.84 15.44 15.43
CA THR A 444 -9.69 16.23 16.67
C THR A 444 -9.21 17.66 16.46
N ALA A 445 -8.43 17.92 15.41
CA ALA A 445 -7.89 19.24 15.13
C ALA A 445 -8.37 19.76 13.77
N PRO A 446 -8.90 21.00 13.71
CA PRO A 446 -9.22 21.60 12.44
C PRO A 446 -7.94 21.90 11.67
N THR A 447 -7.96 21.54 10.39
CA THR A 447 -6.96 21.97 9.42
C THR A 447 -7.58 23.01 8.50
N PHE A 448 -6.73 23.84 7.90
CA PHE A 448 -7.14 25.03 7.16
C PHE A 448 -6.63 24.93 5.73
N PRO A 449 -7.51 24.77 4.72
CA PRO A 449 -7.16 24.91 3.32
C PRO A 449 -6.32 26.17 3.09
N ARG A 450 -5.16 26.00 2.46
CA ARG A 450 -4.17 27.07 2.35
C ARG A 450 -4.57 28.17 1.38
N PHE A 451 -5.31 27.82 0.32
CA PHE A 451 -5.64 28.73 -0.78
C PHE A 451 -6.45 29.97 -0.34
N GLN A 452 -7.10 29.93 0.83
CA GLN A 452 -7.85 31.07 1.38
C GLN A 452 -6.97 32.12 2.07
N PHE A 453 -5.65 31.90 2.12
CA PHE A 453 -4.69 32.81 2.74
C PHE A 453 -3.64 33.30 1.73
N ARG A 454 -3.28 34.59 1.83
CA ARG A 454 -2.23 35.24 1.04
C ARG A 454 -1.54 36.29 1.89
N ASP A 455 -0.21 36.38 1.82
CA ASP A 455 0.58 37.40 2.50
C ASP A 455 0.24 37.60 3.99
N GLY A 456 0.08 36.49 4.73
CA GLY A 456 -0.24 36.51 6.16
C GLY A 456 -1.71 36.81 6.49
N LEU A 457 -2.55 37.06 5.49
CA LEU A 457 -3.93 37.52 5.64
C LEU A 457 -4.93 36.53 5.05
N ILE A 458 -6.18 36.64 5.51
CA ILE A 458 -7.33 35.97 4.90
C ILE A 458 -7.71 36.76 3.66
N ILE A 459 -7.87 36.09 2.52
CA ILE A 459 -8.25 36.73 1.26
C ILE A 459 -9.71 37.17 1.35
N ALA A 460 -9.96 38.48 1.32
CA ALA A 460 -11.29 39.03 1.60
C ALA A 460 -12.38 38.56 0.60
N PRO A 461 -12.12 38.50 -0.72
CA PRO A 461 -13.10 37.95 -1.67
C PRO A 461 -13.46 36.48 -1.40
N ALA A 462 -12.48 35.66 -1.01
CA ALA A 462 -12.73 34.26 -0.67
C ALA A 462 -13.56 34.14 0.61
N ALA A 463 -13.23 34.93 1.64
CA ALA A 463 -13.96 34.97 2.90
C ALA A 463 -15.45 35.34 2.72
N GLU A 464 -15.72 36.36 1.91
CA GLU A 464 -17.09 36.78 1.60
C GLU A 464 -17.86 35.73 0.79
N LEU A 465 -17.20 35.08 -0.18
CA LEU A 465 -17.80 33.99 -0.95
C LEU A 465 -18.17 32.80 -0.05
N HIS A 466 -17.27 32.38 0.85
CA HIS A 466 -17.53 31.29 1.79
C HIS A 466 -18.74 31.60 2.68
N ARG A 467 -18.79 32.81 3.26
CA ARG A 467 -19.89 33.25 4.12
C ARG A 467 -21.23 33.17 3.38
N ARG A 468 -21.31 33.76 2.19
CA ARG A 468 -22.54 33.75 1.37
C ARG A 468 -22.91 32.35 0.90
N ALA A 469 -21.94 31.52 0.52
CA ALA A 469 -22.21 30.13 0.14
C ALA A 469 -22.80 29.33 1.30
N ARG A 470 -22.27 29.47 2.52
CA ARG A 470 -22.80 28.78 3.71
C ARG A 470 -24.19 29.25 4.11
N GLU A 471 -24.49 30.55 3.97
CA GLU A 471 -25.84 31.09 4.17
C GLU A 471 -26.85 30.42 3.22
N LEU A 472 -26.45 30.16 1.97
CA LEU A 472 -27.30 29.50 0.97
C LEU A 472 -27.37 27.97 1.16
N LEU A 473 -26.32 27.37 1.70
CA LEU A 473 -26.20 25.92 1.95
C LEU A 473 -26.67 25.49 3.35
N HIS A 474 -27.39 26.34 4.09
CA HIS A 474 -27.77 26.16 5.50
C HIS A 474 -28.51 24.85 5.84
N GLY A 475 -29.00 24.09 4.85
CA GLY A 475 -29.60 22.76 5.04
C GLY A 475 -28.61 21.59 5.14
N ASP A 476 -27.36 21.78 4.70
CA ASP A 476 -26.30 20.76 4.73
C ASP A 476 -25.49 20.82 6.04
N ASP A 477 -24.90 19.70 6.46
CA ASP A 477 -23.93 19.71 7.57
C ASP A 477 -22.64 20.45 7.19
N ASP A 478 -21.90 20.95 8.19
CA ASP A 478 -20.70 21.79 7.98
C ASP A 478 -19.64 21.16 7.06
N LEU A 479 -19.46 19.84 7.15
CA LEU A 479 -18.49 19.14 6.32
C LEU A 479 -18.99 19.02 4.88
N SER A 480 -20.27 18.72 4.67
CA SER A 480 -20.89 18.72 3.34
C SER A 480 -20.81 20.10 2.67
N GLN A 481 -21.08 21.18 3.43
CA GLN A 481 -20.89 22.54 2.93
C GLN A 481 -19.44 22.79 2.52
N THR A 482 -18.49 22.40 3.39
CA THR A 482 -17.06 22.56 3.13
C THR A 482 -16.60 21.77 1.91
N GLU A 483 -17.04 20.52 1.76
CA GLU A 483 -16.75 19.67 0.59
C GLU A 483 -17.23 20.33 -0.70
N ARG A 484 -18.49 20.79 -0.74
CA ARG A 484 -19.08 21.46 -1.91
C ARG A 484 -18.33 22.73 -2.30
N ILE A 485 -18.01 23.58 -1.32
CA ILE A 485 -17.28 24.83 -1.57
C ILE A 485 -15.88 24.53 -2.11
N ILE A 486 -15.16 23.59 -1.50
CA ILE A 486 -13.81 23.20 -1.94
C ILE A 486 -13.83 22.59 -3.34
N ASP A 487 -14.81 21.73 -3.63
CA ASP A 487 -14.99 21.13 -4.94
C ASP A 487 -15.21 22.18 -6.02
N TRP A 488 -16.05 23.16 -5.74
CA TRP A 488 -16.27 24.28 -6.64
C TRP A 488 -14.98 25.09 -6.88
N TRP A 489 -14.19 25.36 -5.83
CA TRP A 489 -12.93 26.09 -5.95
C TRP A 489 -11.89 25.41 -6.84
N HIS A 490 -11.87 24.07 -6.85
CA HIS A 490 -10.84 23.29 -7.55
C HIS A 490 -11.30 22.74 -8.90
N ARG A 491 -12.60 22.79 -9.21
CA ARG A 491 -13.15 22.34 -10.49
C ARG A 491 -13.00 23.45 -11.53
N PRO A 492 -12.44 23.18 -12.73
CA PRO A 492 -12.49 24.13 -13.83
C PRO A 492 -13.94 24.39 -14.26
N HIS A 493 -14.32 25.67 -14.46
CA HIS A 493 -15.68 26.05 -14.88
C HIS A 493 -15.70 26.64 -16.28
N PRO A 494 -16.76 26.42 -17.08
CA PRO A 494 -16.91 27.02 -18.41
C PRO A 494 -16.71 28.54 -18.44
N ASP A 495 -17.10 29.22 -17.36
CA ASP A 495 -17.09 30.69 -17.25
C ASP A 495 -15.70 31.27 -16.97
N THR A 496 -14.66 30.43 -16.86
CA THR A 496 -13.28 30.86 -16.59
C THR A 496 -12.41 30.93 -17.84
N ALA A 497 -12.91 30.52 -19.01
CA ALA A 497 -12.16 30.58 -20.27
C ALA A 497 -13.03 30.60 -21.54
N GLY A 498 -12.43 31.01 -22.67
CA GLY A 498 -13.07 31.00 -23.98
C GLY A 498 -13.04 29.65 -24.72
N SER A 499 -12.30 28.65 -24.20
CA SER A 499 -12.15 27.32 -24.80
C SER A 499 -12.02 26.23 -23.72
N ALA A 500 -12.37 24.98 -24.06
CA ALA A 500 -12.31 23.84 -23.13
C ALA A 500 -10.87 23.47 -22.69
N ALA A 501 -9.84 23.84 -23.47
CA ALA A 501 -8.44 23.57 -23.16
C ALA A 501 -7.83 24.60 -22.19
N ASP A 502 -8.48 25.74 -22.02
CA ASP A 502 -8.02 26.87 -21.21
C ASP A 502 -8.81 27.02 -19.90
N LEU A 503 -9.75 26.11 -19.61
CA LEU A 503 -10.60 26.17 -18.43
C LEU A 503 -9.75 26.19 -17.16
N ARG A 504 -9.97 27.22 -16.35
CA ARG A 504 -9.31 27.38 -15.06
C ARG A 504 -10.28 27.15 -13.92
N SER A 505 -9.74 26.73 -12.79
CA SER A 505 -10.47 26.70 -11.54
C SER A 505 -10.59 28.12 -10.95
N PRO A 506 -11.64 28.42 -10.17
CA PRO A 506 -11.75 29.69 -9.46
C PRO A 506 -10.55 29.94 -8.54
N ARG A 507 -9.93 28.87 -8.03
CA ARG A 507 -8.72 28.96 -7.23
C ARG A 507 -7.54 29.51 -8.04
N GLU A 508 -7.32 29.01 -9.26
CA GLU A 508 -6.25 29.51 -10.14
C GLU A 508 -6.47 30.99 -10.50
N LEU A 509 -7.73 31.37 -10.78
CA LEU A 509 -8.06 32.78 -11.00
C LEU A 509 -7.77 33.63 -9.77
N LEU A 510 -8.12 33.14 -8.57
CA LEU A 510 -7.81 33.83 -7.33
C LEU A 510 -6.30 34.03 -7.20
N GLU A 511 -5.48 33.00 -7.45
CA GLU A 511 -4.01 33.05 -7.38
C GLU A 511 -3.37 34.04 -8.37
N GLU A 512 -3.96 34.23 -9.55
CA GLU A 512 -3.43 35.11 -10.60
C GLU A 512 -3.94 36.56 -10.55
N MET A 513 -5.15 36.77 -10.04
CA MET A 513 -5.82 38.07 -10.01
C MET A 513 -5.59 38.82 -8.69
N THR A 514 -5.74 40.14 -8.76
CA THR A 514 -5.92 40.95 -7.55
C THR A 514 -7.28 40.70 -6.91
N ASP A 515 -7.40 40.98 -5.60
CA ASP A 515 -8.66 40.81 -4.85
C ASP A 515 -9.83 41.59 -5.48
N ARG A 516 -9.55 42.76 -6.07
CA ARG A 516 -10.54 43.58 -6.76
C ARG A 516 -11.01 42.93 -8.06
N GLU A 517 -10.08 42.50 -8.91
CA GLU A 517 -10.40 41.84 -10.19
C GLU A 517 -11.20 40.55 -9.96
N PHE A 518 -10.84 39.76 -8.95
CA PHE A 518 -11.59 38.56 -8.60
C PHE A 518 -13.02 38.89 -8.10
N THR A 519 -13.19 39.97 -7.32
CA THR A 519 -14.52 40.43 -6.87
C THR A 519 -15.40 40.87 -8.04
N GLU A 520 -14.83 41.59 -9.00
CA GLU A 520 -15.55 42.01 -10.21
C GLU A 520 -15.92 40.78 -11.08
N TRP A 521 -14.99 39.85 -11.29
CA TRP A 521 -15.25 38.61 -12.03
C TRP A 521 -16.32 37.74 -11.36
N SER A 522 -16.20 37.49 -10.06
CA SER A 522 -17.15 36.66 -9.31
C SER A 522 -18.57 37.22 -9.33
N THR A 523 -18.71 38.54 -9.29
CA THR A 523 -20.01 39.22 -9.38
C THR A 523 -20.58 39.12 -10.78
N ALA A 524 -19.76 39.34 -11.82
CA ALA A 524 -20.19 39.30 -13.22
C ALA A 524 -20.67 37.91 -13.67
N ASN A 525 -20.12 36.84 -13.08
CA ASN A 525 -20.40 35.45 -13.48
C ASN A 525 -21.36 34.72 -12.53
N ASP A 526 -21.98 35.42 -11.56
CA ASP A 526 -22.91 34.83 -10.58
C ASP A 526 -22.37 33.51 -9.99
N VAL A 527 -21.14 33.57 -9.45
CA VAL A 527 -20.42 32.36 -9.03
C VAL A 527 -21.15 31.55 -7.95
N LEU A 528 -21.99 32.18 -7.14
CA LEU A 528 -22.80 31.49 -6.13
C LEU A 528 -23.84 30.56 -6.78
N ARG A 529 -24.44 30.95 -7.91
CA ARG A 529 -25.32 30.07 -8.68
C ARG A 529 -24.56 28.87 -9.21
N THR A 530 -23.36 29.07 -9.77
CA THR A 530 -22.54 27.96 -10.28
C THR A 530 -22.16 26.99 -9.16
N LEU A 531 -21.75 27.50 -8.00
CA LEU A 531 -21.43 26.73 -6.79
C LEU A 531 -22.60 25.87 -6.32
N LEU A 532 -23.81 26.43 -6.30
CA LEU A 532 -25.01 25.70 -5.92
C LEU A 532 -25.42 24.66 -6.97
N SER A 533 -25.16 24.91 -8.26
CA SER A 533 -25.51 24.03 -9.38
C SER A 533 -24.51 22.91 -9.64
N SER A 534 -23.27 23.03 -9.15
CA SER A 534 -22.19 22.04 -9.34
C SER A 534 -22.34 20.75 -8.53
N CYS A 535 -23.56 20.46 -8.06
CA CYS A 535 -23.91 19.37 -7.15
C CYS A 535 -24.64 18.21 -7.83
#